data_AF-A0A2N1HU64-F1
#
_entry.id   AF-A0A2N1HU64-F1
#
_cell.length_a   1.000
_cell.length_b   1.000
_cell.length_c   1.000
_cell.angle_alpha   90.00
_cell.angle_beta   90.00
_cell.angle_gamma   90.00
#
_symmetry.space_group_name_H-M   'P 1'
#
loop_
_entity.id
_entity.type
_entity.pdbx_description
1 polymer ?
#
loop_
_entity_poly.entity_id
_entity_poly.type
_entity_poly.pdbx_seq_one_letter_code
_entity_poly.pdbx_strand_id
1 'polypeptide(L)'
;MKPALYQLLIVILVFFALALAIPPIPSLEVGHGYDAFPNPSLFIGLALIALSAFVSIKTLNFPKFFWGLSGVGYVLFSLAIYARVWW
;
A
#
# COMPACT_ATOMS: atom_id res chain seq x y z
N MET A 1 13.86 -20.73 10.48
CA MET A 1 13.15 -19.68 11.25
C MET A 1 13.36 -18.27 10.69
N LYS A 2 14.59 -17.82 10.43
CA LYS A 2 14.87 -16.46 9.89
C LYS A 2 14.07 -16.08 8.62
N PRO A 3 13.93 -16.96 7.59
CA PRO A 3 13.16 -16.61 6.38
C PRO A 3 11.66 -16.40 6.65
N ALA A 4 11.06 -17.21 7.53
CA ALA A 4 9.66 -17.12 7.89
C ALA A 4 9.33 -15.80 8.61
N LEU A 5 10.25 -15.30 9.44
CA LEU A 5 10.10 -13.99 10.09
C LEU A 5 10.10 -12.84 9.10
N TYR A 6 10.98 -12.88 8.08
CA TYR A 6 10.96 -11.86 7.01
C TYR A 6 9.68 -11.93 6.18
N GLN A 7 9.21 -13.13 5.87
CA GLN A 7 7.93 -13.32 5.17
C GLN A 7 6.76 -12.77 5.99
N LEU A 8 6.70 -13.06 7.29
CA LEU A 8 5.66 -12.52 8.18
C LEU A 8 5.70 -10.99 8.24
N LEU A 9 6.89 -10.40 8.37
CA LEU A 9 7.07 -8.95 8.35
C LEU A 9 6.57 -8.33 7.03
N ILE A 10 6.96 -8.92 5.90
CA ILE A 10 6.51 -8.48 4.57
C ILE A 10 4.99 -8.51 4.47
N VAL A 11 4.35 -9.59 4.93
CA VAL A 11 2.90 -9.72 4.94
C VAL A 11 2.27 -8.59 5.75
N ILE A 12 2.73 -8.36 6.99
CA ILE A 12 2.21 -7.29 7.85
C ILE A 12 2.32 -5.91 7.17
N LEU A 13 3.48 -5.60 6.59
CA LEU A 13 3.72 -4.32 5.92
C LEU A 13 2.80 -4.12 4.70
N VAL A 14 2.60 -5.16 3.89
CA VAL A 14 1.71 -5.11 2.71
C VAL A 14 0.25 -4.95 3.13
N PHE A 15 -0.22 -5.71 4.13
CA PHE A 15 -1.60 -5.57 4.64
C PHE A 15 -1.84 -4.19 5.25
N PHE A 16 -0.87 -3.64 5.97
CA PHE A 16 -0.97 -2.29 6.53
C PHE A 16 -1.01 -1.23 5.42
N ALA A 17 -0.20 -1.37 4.36
CA ALA A 17 -0.28 -0.50 3.18
C ALA A 17 -1.67 -0.54 2.53
N LEU A 18 -2.24 -1.74 2.35
CA LEU A 18 -3.58 -1.90 1.79
C LEU A 18 -4.67 -1.30 2.68
N ALA A 19 -4.57 -1.46 4.00
CA ALA A 19 -5.52 -0.86 4.94
C ALA A 19 -5.48 0.67 4.89
N LEU A 20 -4.30 1.28 4.74
CA LEU A 20 -4.14 2.74 4.59
C LEU A 20 -4.74 3.28 3.28
N ALA A 21 -4.85 2.45 2.24
CA ALA A 21 -5.49 2.81 0.99
C ALA A 21 -7.03 2.78 1.10
N ILE A 22 -7.60 2.13 2.11
CA ILE A 22 -9.05 2.04 2.30
C ILE A 22 -9.51 3.17 3.24
N PRO A 23 -10.46 4.02 2.82
CA PRO A 23 -11.03 5.05 3.67
C PRO A 23 -11.75 4.42 4.88
N PRO A 24 -11.52 4.90 6.12
CA PRO A 24 -12.13 4.32 7.32
C PRO A 24 -13.67 4.21 7.29
N ILE A 25 -14.41 5.12 6.65
CA ILE A 25 -15.89 5.12 6.54
C ILE A 25 -16.29 5.97 5.32
N PRO A 26 -17.32 5.62 4.52
CA PRO A 26 -17.96 6.58 3.61
C PRO A 26 -18.72 7.61 4.48
N SER A 27 -18.07 8.69 4.87
CA SER A 27 -18.76 9.76 5.58
C SER A 27 -19.77 10.39 4.62
N LEU A 28 -21.05 10.38 4.95
CA LEU A 28 -22.10 11.11 4.19
C LEU A 28 -21.87 12.65 4.16
N GLU A 29 -20.85 13.14 4.86
CA GLU A 29 -20.37 14.52 4.88
C GLU A 29 -18.98 14.63 4.22
N VAL A 30 -18.83 14.18 2.97
CA VAL A 30 -17.56 14.29 2.23
C VAL A 30 -17.37 15.73 1.74
N GLY A 31 -16.51 16.48 2.43
CA GLY A 31 -15.99 17.75 1.91
C GLY A 31 -14.75 18.31 2.61
N HIS A 32 -14.17 17.59 3.58
CA HIS A 32 -13.08 18.18 4.38
C HIS A 32 -11.90 17.25 4.70
N GLY A 33 -11.98 15.95 4.42
CA GLY A 33 -10.93 14.98 4.80
C GLY A 33 -10.21 14.30 3.64
N TYR A 34 -10.89 14.10 2.51
CA TYR A 34 -10.33 13.41 1.33
C TYR A 34 -9.87 14.38 0.24
N ASP A 35 -10.23 15.66 0.35
CA ASP A 35 -10.09 16.72 -0.65
C ASP A 35 -8.65 17.11 -0.99
N ALA A 36 -7.69 16.70 -0.18
CA ALA A 36 -6.28 16.96 -0.42
C ALA A 36 -5.66 15.84 -1.26
N PHE A 37 -5.72 15.99 -2.59
CA PHE A 37 -4.74 15.33 -3.44
C PHE A 37 -3.42 16.13 -3.40
N PRO A 38 -2.28 15.49 -3.11
CA PRO A 38 -2.09 14.04 -3.05
C PRO A 38 -2.34 13.44 -1.66
N ASN A 39 -3.03 12.29 -1.62
CA ASN A 39 -3.40 11.59 -0.39
C ASN A 39 -2.13 11.11 0.37
N PRO A 40 -1.85 11.62 1.58
CA PRO A 40 -0.69 11.20 2.37
C PRO A 40 -0.63 9.69 2.65
N SER A 41 -1.78 9.02 2.77
CA SER A 41 -1.84 7.58 3.05
C SER A 41 -1.34 6.74 1.86
N LEU A 42 -1.48 7.24 0.63
CA LEU A 42 -0.92 6.60 -0.57
C LEU A 42 0.61 6.54 -0.48
N PHE A 43 1.27 7.65 -0.14
CA PHE A 43 2.73 7.69 -0.04
C PHE A 43 3.26 6.84 1.11
N ILE A 44 2.58 6.83 2.25
CA ILE A 44 2.94 5.98 3.37
C ILE A 44 2.84 4.50 2.96
N GLY A 45 1.76 4.10 2.29
CA GLY A 45 1.64 2.73 1.78
C GLY A 45 2.68 2.36 0.73
N LEU A 46 3.04 3.29 -0.17
CA LEU A 46 4.14 3.08 -1.12
C LEU A 46 5.49 2.88 -0.41
N ALA A 47 5.77 3.63 0.64
CA ALA A 47 6.99 3.44 1.43
C ALA A 47 7.03 2.05 2.09
N LEU A 48 5.90 1.55 2.57
CA LEU A 48 5.79 0.20 3.15
C LEU A 48 5.98 -0.90 2.11
N ILE A 49 5.44 -0.72 0.89
CA ILE A 49 5.67 -1.64 -0.23
C ILE A 49 7.14 -1.61 -0.65
N ALA A 50 7.76 -0.43 -0.73
CA ALA A 50 9.17 -0.28 -1.06
C ALA A 50 10.08 -0.95 -0.01
N LEU A 51 9.76 -0.79 1.28
CA LEU A 51 10.47 -1.47 2.37
C LEU A 51 10.31 -3.00 2.28
N SER A 52 9.09 -3.48 1.99
CA SER A 52 8.81 -4.89 1.78
C SER A 52 9.60 -5.46 0.61
N ALA A 53 9.64 -4.73 -0.51
CA ALA A 53 10.45 -5.07 -1.67
C ALA A 53 11.93 -5.14 -1.34
N PHE A 54 12.46 -4.14 -0.62
CA PHE A 54 13.85 -4.11 -0.21
C PHE A 54 14.23 -5.33 0.63
N VAL A 55 13.45 -5.62 1.68
CA VAL A 55 13.68 -6.79 2.54
C VAL A 55 13.58 -8.07 1.72
N SER A 56 12.51 -8.23 0.95
CA SER A 56 12.26 -9.42 0.14
C SER A 56 13.37 -9.71 -0.88
N ILE A 57 13.84 -8.68 -1.60
CA ILE A 57 14.91 -8.82 -2.60
C ILE A 57 16.24 -9.15 -1.91
N LYS A 58 16.57 -8.44 -0.82
CA LYS A 58 17.88 -8.57 -0.16
C LYS A 58 18.02 -9.83 0.68
N THR A 59 16.96 -10.30 1.33
CA THR A 59 17.04 -11.43 2.26
C THR A 59 16.46 -12.73 1.70
N LEU A 60 15.53 -12.65 0.75
CA LEU A 60 14.82 -13.82 0.20
C LEU A 60 15.07 -14.06 -1.30
N ASN A 61 15.90 -13.22 -1.96
CA ASN A 61 16.17 -13.28 -3.40
C ASN A 61 14.90 -13.26 -4.27
N PHE A 62 13.87 -12.53 -3.83
CA PHE A 62 12.60 -12.48 -4.54
C PHE A 62 12.71 -11.66 -5.84
N PRO A 63 11.94 -11.99 -6.90
CA PRO A 63 12.02 -11.28 -8.17
C PRO A 63 11.65 -9.79 -8.04
N LYS A 64 12.52 -8.91 -8.55
CA LYS A 64 12.28 -7.46 -8.55
C LYS A 64 11.04 -7.06 -9.35
N PHE A 65 10.78 -7.80 -10.43
CA PHE A 65 9.64 -7.54 -11.32
C PHE A 65 8.29 -7.68 -10.61
N PHE A 66 8.16 -8.64 -9.70
CA PHE A 66 6.96 -8.80 -8.86
C PHE A 66 6.66 -7.52 -8.07
N TRP A 67 7.68 -6.96 -7.41
CA TRP A 67 7.52 -5.73 -6.62
C TRP A 67 7.22 -4.49 -7.47
N GLY A 68 7.75 -4.42 -8.69
CA GLY A 68 7.36 -3.39 -9.67
C GLY A 68 5.88 -3.47 -10.01
N LEU A 69 5.37 -4.67 -10.32
CA LEU A 69 3.94 -4.89 -10.58
C LEU A 69 3.08 -4.60 -9.34
N SER A 70 3.51 -5.01 -8.15
CA SER A 70 2.81 -4.73 -6.89
C SER A 70 2.73 -3.23 -6.60
N GLY A 71 3.80 -2.48 -6.84
CA GLY A 71 3.81 -1.02 -6.68
C GLY A 71 2.83 -0.33 -7.64
N VAL A 72 2.85 -0.71 -8.92
CA VAL A 72 1.88 -0.19 -9.91
C VAL A 72 0.45 -0.55 -9.53
N GLY A 73 0.22 -1.81 -9.15
CA GLY A 73 -1.10 -2.29 -8.70
C GLY A 73 -1.62 -1.53 -7.48
N TYR A 74 -0.75 -1.22 -6.52
CA TYR A 74 -1.10 -0.42 -5.35
C TYR A 74 -1.51 1.01 -5.73
N VAL A 75 -0.76 1.69 -6.59
CA VAL A 75 -1.12 3.04 -7.05
C VAL A 75 -2.48 3.02 -7.75
N LEU A 76 -2.69 2.08 -8.68
CA LEU A 76 -3.97 1.94 -9.38
C LEU A 76 -5.12 1.62 -8.42
N PHE A 77 -4.88 0.74 -7.44
CA PHE A 77 -5.86 0.41 -6.39
C PHE A 77 -6.22 1.64 -5.55
N SER A 78 -5.24 2.38 -5.05
CA SER A 78 -5.48 3.60 -4.27
C SER A 78 -6.22 4.67 -5.08
N LEU A 79 -5.90 4.84 -6.36
CA LEU A 79 -6.61 5.76 -7.25
C LEU A 79 -8.05 5.31 -7.52
N ALA A 80 -8.29 4.00 -7.70
CA ALA A 80 -9.63 3.46 -7.90
C ALA A 80 -10.51 3.63 -6.64
N ILE A 81 -9.94 3.40 -5.45
CA ILE A 81 -10.63 3.65 -4.19
C ILE A 81 -10.92 5.14 -4.01
N TYR A 82 -9.96 6.01 -4.31
CA TYR A 82 -10.18 7.45 -4.33
C TYR A 82 -11.35 7.77 -5.28
N ALA A 83 -11.28 7.42 -6.56
CA ALA A 83 -12.34 7.70 -7.54
C ALA A 83 -13.74 7.22 -7.09
N ARG A 84 -13.84 6.07 -6.41
CA ARG A 84 -15.10 5.55 -5.86
C ARG A 84 -15.66 6.37 -4.69
N VAL A 85 -14.82 6.99 -3.87
CA VAL A 85 -15.27 7.83 -2.75
C VAL A 85 -15.87 9.16 -3.24
N TRP A 86 -15.51 9.58 -4.46
CA TRP A 86 -15.90 10.86 -5.06
C TRP A 86 -17.05 10.78 -6.09
N TRP A 87 -17.57 9.59 -6.39
CA TRP A 87 -18.74 9.33 -7.23
C TRP A 87 -19.91 8.85 -6.37
#